data_AF-A0A6A6HUW7-F1
#
_entry.id   AF-A0A6A6HUW7-F1
#
_cell.length_a   1.000
_cell.length_b   1.000
_cell.length_c   1.000
_cell.angle_alpha   90.00
_cell.angle_beta   90.00
_cell.angle_gamma   90.00
#
_symmetry.space_group_name_H-M   'P 1'
#
loop_
_entity.id
_entity.type
_entity.pdbx_description
1 polymer ?
#
loop_
_entity_poly.entity_id
_entity_poly.type
_entity_poly.pdbx_seq_one_letter_code
_entity_poly.pdbx_strand_id
1 'polypeptide(L)'
;MGLEEFTFLEKKLNGENKQALFKDVNDDTKVVRNKEDMKNLVLGKSKEADFRDLKPNEQARIVVQRLRQMIGTLQYMQDKEVKAIWVKEKNRMGAIIKFIDENLPKTPRVIKGRGTPERTLGSWKPQDLGDKWDKYMDKVFDKAKERATDLVEGNLEDLKKEWDSQKKRGEYKADANDDQKKKDEKKALEKIHKDVLDIIKKCSDAWDKVKDWKNPWKNDGLTDPAQ
;
A
#
# COMPACT_ATOMS: atom_id res chain seq x y z
N MET A 1 -25.20 -11.07 4.33
CA MET A 1 -24.67 -10.07 5.29
C MET A 1 -23.20 -9.73 5.07
N GLY A 2 -22.32 -10.65 4.63
CA GLY A 2 -20.89 -10.38 4.49
C GLY A 2 -20.44 -9.50 3.29
N LEU A 3 -21.07 -9.60 2.11
CA LEU A 3 -20.61 -8.90 0.90
C LEU A 3 -20.77 -7.37 0.99
N GLU A 4 -21.85 -6.87 1.59
CA GLU A 4 -22.10 -5.43 1.73
C GLU A 4 -21.20 -4.79 2.79
N GLU A 5 -20.96 -5.46 3.93
CA GLU A 5 -19.96 -5.03 4.93
C GLU A 5 -18.54 -5.05 4.35
N PHE A 6 -18.17 -6.08 3.58
CA PHE A 6 -16.87 -6.14 2.89
C PHE A 6 -16.69 -5.00 1.88
N THR A 7 -17.73 -4.70 1.09
CA THR A 7 -17.68 -3.60 0.10
C THR A 7 -17.58 -2.24 0.78
N PHE A 8 -18.25 -2.06 1.93
CA PHE A 8 -18.16 -0.84 2.73
C PHE A 8 -16.77 -0.68 3.36
N LEU A 9 -16.22 -1.74 3.97
CA LEU A 9 -14.88 -1.74 4.58
C LEU A 9 -13.79 -1.56 3.53
N GLU A 10 -13.92 -2.17 2.35
CA GLU A 10 -13.04 -1.92 1.22
C GLU A 10 -13.10 -0.46 0.80
N LYS A 11 -14.29 0.10 0.58
CA LYS A 11 -14.47 1.47 0.09
C LYS A 11 -13.98 2.53 1.09
N LYS A 12 -14.13 2.29 2.39
CA LYS A 12 -13.85 3.29 3.44
C LYS A 12 -12.48 3.15 4.10
N LEU A 13 -11.94 1.95 4.26
CA LEU A 13 -10.70 1.74 5.03
C LEU A 13 -9.52 1.37 4.14
N ASN A 14 -9.73 0.53 3.13
CA ASN A 14 -8.64 -0.03 2.34
C ASN A 14 -8.53 0.58 0.93
N GLY A 15 -9.57 1.27 0.45
CA GLY A 15 -9.70 1.71 -0.93
C GLY A 15 -8.61 2.70 -1.37
N GLU A 16 -8.33 3.71 -0.55
CA GLU A 16 -7.30 4.72 -0.87
C GLU A 16 -5.90 4.10 -0.94
N ASN A 17 -5.53 3.30 0.07
CA ASN A 17 -4.23 2.63 0.10
C ASN A 17 -4.13 1.59 -1.04
N LYS A 18 -5.17 0.79 -1.26
CA LYS A 18 -5.22 -0.19 -2.37
C LYS A 18 -5.04 0.51 -3.72
N GLN A 19 -5.78 1.59 -3.98
CA GLN A 19 -5.61 2.37 -5.21
C GLN A 19 -4.19 2.93 -5.32
N ALA A 20 -3.60 3.41 -4.23
CA ALA A 20 -2.24 3.92 -4.23
C ALA A 20 -1.19 2.81 -4.50
N LEU A 21 -1.39 1.60 -3.98
CA LEU A 21 -0.52 0.45 -4.23
C LEU A 21 -0.52 0.04 -5.71
N PHE A 22 -1.72 -0.06 -6.30
CA PHE A 22 -1.92 -0.56 -7.66
C PHE A 22 -2.03 0.55 -8.74
N LYS A 23 -1.63 1.78 -8.41
CA LYS A 23 -1.50 2.86 -9.40
C LYS A 23 -0.41 2.51 -10.44
N ASP A 24 -0.46 3.21 -11.58
CA ASP A 24 0.40 2.97 -12.76
C ASP A 24 1.82 2.50 -12.39
N VAL A 25 2.19 1.36 -12.94
CA VAL A 25 3.50 0.71 -12.74
C VAL A 25 4.64 1.48 -13.38
N ASN A 26 4.36 2.40 -14.30
CA ASN A 26 5.36 3.21 -14.99
C ASN A 26 5.56 4.60 -14.34
N ASP A 27 4.85 4.89 -13.25
CA ASP A 27 4.93 6.18 -12.56
C ASP A 27 5.55 6.02 -11.17
N ASP A 28 6.88 6.11 -11.13
CA ASP A 28 7.67 6.05 -9.89
C ASP A 28 7.53 7.32 -9.03
N THR A 29 6.93 8.39 -9.56
CA THR A 29 6.68 9.62 -8.78
C THR A 29 5.49 9.46 -7.83
N LYS A 30 4.66 8.44 -8.06
CA LYS A 30 3.46 8.15 -7.25
C LYS A 30 3.79 7.20 -6.12
N VAL A 31 4.26 7.78 -5.02
CA VAL A 31 4.40 7.13 -3.72
C VAL A 31 3.03 7.03 -3.03
N VAL A 32 2.84 5.99 -2.19
CA VAL A 32 1.61 5.87 -1.39
C VAL A 32 1.43 7.08 -0.48
N ARG A 33 2.54 7.55 0.10
CA ARG A 33 2.64 8.80 0.85
C ARG A 33 4.00 9.43 0.60
N ASN A 34 4.06 10.75 0.65
CA ASN A 34 5.32 11.50 0.52
C ASN A 34 6.29 11.09 1.64
N LYS A 35 7.51 10.68 1.25
CA LYS A 35 8.55 10.23 2.19
C LYS A 35 8.99 11.35 3.14
N GLU A 36 9.10 12.59 2.65
CA GLU A 36 9.54 13.74 3.44
C GLU A 36 8.45 14.16 4.45
N ASP A 37 7.18 14.16 4.05
CA ASP A 37 6.06 14.47 4.96
C ASP A 37 5.96 13.45 6.09
N MET A 38 6.10 12.16 5.76
CA MET A 38 6.12 11.09 6.75
C MET A 38 7.31 11.21 7.71
N LYS A 39 8.51 11.51 7.18
CA LYS A 39 9.70 11.76 8.00
C LYS A 39 9.52 12.96 8.92
N ASN A 40 8.93 14.05 8.44
CA ASN A 40 8.65 15.22 9.27
C ASN A 40 7.64 14.92 10.38
N LEU A 41 6.63 14.09 10.11
CA LEU A 41 5.72 13.60 11.16
C LEU A 41 6.42 12.71 12.19
N VAL A 42 7.32 11.81 11.77
CA VAL A 42 8.12 10.98 12.70
C VAL A 42 8.91 11.85 13.66
N LEU A 43 9.55 12.89 13.13
CA LEU A 43 10.36 13.84 13.88
C LEU A 43 9.54 14.84 14.70
N GLY A 44 8.21 14.87 14.55
CA GLY A 44 7.33 15.86 15.18
C GLY A 44 7.56 17.29 14.67
N LYS A 45 7.96 17.43 13.41
CA LYS A 45 8.35 18.69 12.75
C LYS A 45 7.46 19.05 11.57
N SER A 46 6.36 18.31 11.34
CA SER A 46 5.47 18.65 10.23
C SER A 46 4.89 20.05 10.44
N LYS A 47 4.94 20.84 9.37
CA LYS A 47 4.39 22.21 9.31
C LYS A 47 3.13 22.29 8.45
N GLU A 48 2.63 21.15 7.99
CA GLU A 48 1.34 21.08 7.30
C GLU A 48 0.24 21.63 8.20
N ALA A 49 -0.74 22.30 7.61
CA ALA A 49 -1.81 22.98 8.34
C ALA A 49 -2.52 22.05 9.34
N ASP A 50 -2.70 20.78 8.98
CA ASP A 50 -3.40 19.78 9.78
C ASP A 50 -2.58 19.24 10.96
N PHE A 51 -1.25 19.44 10.96
CA PHE A 51 -0.33 18.81 11.93
C PHE A 51 0.52 19.82 12.72
N ARG A 52 0.60 21.07 12.28
CA ARG A 52 1.49 22.08 12.87
C ARG A 52 1.23 22.38 14.34
N ASP A 53 -0.02 22.21 14.78
CA ASP A 53 -0.47 22.49 16.15
C ASP A 53 -0.41 21.24 17.06
N LEU A 54 -0.05 20.08 16.49
CA LEU A 54 0.07 18.81 17.20
C LEU A 54 1.43 18.67 17.87
N LYS A 55 1.43 18.08 19.06
CA LYS A 55 2.66 17.73 19.78
C LYS A 55 3.40 16.60 19.03
N PRO A 56 4.74 16.49 19.19
CA PRO A 56 5.52 15.44 18.53
C PRO A 56 4.98 14.01 18.72
N ASN A 57 4.48 13.68 19.92
CA ASN A 57 3.89 12.37 20.21
C ASN A 57 2.57 12.14 19.46
N GLU A 58 1.80 13.19 19.18
CA GLU A 58 0.55 13.11 18.41
C GLU A 58 0.86 12.92 16.92
N GLN A 59 1.86 13.64 16.39
CA GLN A 59 2.36 13.42 15.03
C GLN A 59 2.88 12.00 14.83
N ALA A 60 3.66 11.45 15.78
CA ALA A 60 4.13 10.07 15.72
C ALA A 60 2.97 9.05 15.76
N ARG A 61 1.92 9.30 16.56
CA ARG A 61 0.70 8.48 16.56
C ARG A 61 0.00 8.46 15.21
N ILE A 62 -0.02 9.59 14.50
CA ILE A 62 -0.55 9.67 13.14
C ILE A 62 0.27 8.80 12.19
N VAL A 63 1.60 8.83 12.25
CA VAL A 63 2.44 7.93 11.44
C VAL A 63 2.06 6.47 11.73
N VAL A 64 2.04 6.06 13.00
CA VAL A 64 1.66 4.69 13.38
C VAL A 64 0.27 4.31 12.87
N GLN A 65 -0.70 5.22 12.93
CA GLN A 65 -2.04 4.98 12.39
C GLN A 65 -2.02 4.76 10.87
N ARG A 66 -1.26 5.57 10.14
CA ARG A 66 -1.11 5.44 8.67
C ARG A 66 -0.46 4.10 8.31
N LEU A 67 0.55 3.67 9.07
CA LEU A 67 1.19 2.35 8.87
C LEU A 67 0.22 1.21 9.18
N ARG A 68 -0.58 1.31 10.24
CA ARG A 68 -1.62 0.32 10.56
C ARG A 68 -2.68 0.21 9.46
N GLN A 69 -3.07 1.32 8.84
CA GLN A 69 -4.00 1.28 7.70
C GLN A 69 -3.39 0.51 6.52
N MET A 70 -2.11 0.71 6.22
CA MET A 70 -1.42 -0.04 5.17
C MET A 70 -1.33 -1.53 5.52
N ILE A 71 -0.91 -1.87 6.75
CA ILE A 71 -0.87 -3.25 7.24
C ILE A 71 -2.26 -3.90 7.14
N GLY A 72 -3.32 -3.21 7.53
CA GLY A 72 -4.70 -3.70 7.39
C GLY A 72 -5.11 -3.93 5.93
N THR A 73 -4.65 -3.08 5.02
CA THR A 73 -4.85 -3.29 3.57
C THR A 73 -4.14 -4.58 3.11
N LEU A 74 -2.91 -4.83 3.57
CA LEU A 74 -2.19 -6.06 3.23
C LEU A 74 -2.83 -7.31 3.84
N GLN A 75 -3.34 -7.22 5.08
CA GLN A 75 -4.11 -8.30 5.71
C GLN A 75 -5.35 -8.63 4.87
N TYR A 76 -6.09 -7.60 4.45
CA TYR A 76 -7.26 -7.74 3.59
C TYR A 76 -6.92 -8.40 2.26
N MET A 77 -5.85 -7.97 1.58
CA MET A 77 -5.44 -8.54 0.30
C MET A 77 -4.89 -9.99 0.41
N GLN A 78 -4.52 -10.42 1.62
CA GLN A 78 -4.08 -11.79 1.92
C GLN A 78 -5.21 -12.69 2.42
N ASP A 79 -6.39 -12.13 2.69
CA ASP A 79 -7.56 -12.92 3.04
C ASP A 79 -7.90 -13.92 1.92
N LYS A 80 -8.32 -15.13 2.29
CA LYS A 80 -8.53 -16.22 1.34
C LYS A 80 -9.61 -15.90 0.30
N GLU A 81 -10.71 -15.27 0.72
CA GLU A 81 -11.82 -14.96 -0.16
C GLU A 81 -11.43 -13.84 -1.13
N VAL A 82 -10.79 -12.80 -0.61
CA VAL A 82 -10.28 -11.67 -1.42
C VAL A 82 -9.23 -12.15 -2.42
N LYS A 83 -8.29 -13.00 -1.97
CA LYS A 83 -7.28 -13.63 -2.81
C LYS A 83 -7.92 -14.41 -3.96
N ALA A 84 -8.92 -15.24 -3.67
CA ALA A 84 -9.60 -16.05 -4.67
C ALA A 84 -10.32 -15.20 -5.72
N ILE A 85 -11.00 -14.12 -5.30
CA ILE A 85 -11.63 -13.16 -6.22
C ILE A 85 -10.58 -12.55 -7.14
N TRP A 86 -9.43 -12.13 -6.58
CA TRP A 86 -8.40 -11.47 -7.37
C TRP A 86 -7.77 -12.40 -8.42
N VAL A 87 -7.48 -13.65 -8.06
CA VAL A 87 -6.98 -14.67 -9.01
C VAL A 87 -8.01 -14.92 -10.12
N LYS A 88 -9.29 -15.09 -9.75
CA LYS A 88 -10.38 -15.30 -10.72
C LYS A 88 -10.49 -14.15 -11.71
N GLU A 89 -10.48 -12.92 -11.24
CA GLU A 89 -10.59 -11.73 -12.10
C GLU A 89 -9.37 -11.56 -13.01
N LYS A 90 -8.15 -11.78 -12.49
CA LYS A 90 -6.91 -11.77 -13.30
C LYS A 90 -7.01 -12.80 -14.43
N ASN A 91 -7.41 -14.03 -14.13
CA ASN A 91 -7.50 -15.10 -15.11
C ASN A 91 -8.60 -14.84 -16.15
N ARG A 92 -9.78 -14.37 -15.71
CA ARG A 92 -10.88 -14.01 -16.63
C ARG A 92 -10.44 -12.94 -17.63
N MET A 93 -9.78 -11.88 -17.17
CA MET A 93 -9.28 -10.82 -18.05
C MET A 93 -8.20 -11.33 -19.00
N GLY A 94 -7.28 -12.16 -18.52
CA GLY A 94 -6.26 -12.80 -19.37
C GLY A 94 -6.87 -13.65 -20.48
N ALA A 95 -7.90 -14.44 -20.16
CA ALA A 95 -8.62 -15.26 -21.14
C ALA A 95 -9.33 -14.40 -22.21
N ILE A 96 -10.00 -13.31 -21.81
CA ILE A 96 -10.65 -12.38 -22.75
C ILE A 96 -9.62 -11.72 -23.67
N ILE A 97 -8.50 -11.25 -23.11
CA ILE A 97 -7.43 -10.60 -23.87
C ILE A 97 -6.82 -11.58 -24.88
N LYS A 98 -6.54 -12.81 -24.46
CA LYS A 98 -6.06 -13.88 -25.34
C LYS A 98 -7.06 -14.18 -26.46
N PHE A 99 -8.34 -14.33 -26.11
CA PHE A 99 -9.40 -14.59 -27.09
C PHE A 99 -9.47 -13.49 -28.15
N ILE A 100 -9.40 -12.22 -27.75
CA ILE A 100 -9.37 -11.09 -28.68
C ILE A 100 -8.15 -11.20 -29.60
N ASP A 101 -6.96 -11.43 -29.06
CA ASP A 101 -5.71 -11.53 -29.82
C ASP A 101 -5.75 -12.64 -30.89
N GLU A 102 -6.37 -13.77 -30.58
CA GLU A 102 -6.48 -14.93 -31.45
C GLU A 102 -7.55 -14.78 -32.54
N ASN A 103 -8.62 -14.01 -32.25
CA ASN A 103 -9.82 -13.89 -33.08
C ASN A 103 -9.97 -12.56 -33.82
N LEU A 104 -9.02 -11.62 -33.68
CA LEU A 104 -9.00 -10.40 -34.48
C LEU A 104 -8.82 -10.70 -35.99
N PRO A 105 -9.35 -9.84 -36.89
CA PRO A 105 -9.32 -10.10 -38.32
C PRO A 105 -7.91 -10.33 -38.89
N LYS A 106 -7.67 -11.53 -39.41
CA LYS A 106 -6.40 -11.93 -40.03
C LYS A 106 -6.29 -11.51 -41.50
N THR A 107 -7.34 -10.90 -42.04
CA THR A 107 -7.39 -10.35 -43.40
C THR A 107 -7.45 -8.82 -43.35
N PRO A 108 -6.79 -8.11 -44.28
CA PRO A 108 -6.91 -6.66 -44.39
C PRO A 108 -8.37 -6.22 -44.53
N ARG A 109 -8.74 -5.12 -43.88
CA ARG A 109 -10.11 -4.58 -43.90
C ARG A 109 -10.12 -3.18 -44.51
N VAL A 110 -10.93 -2.99 -45.55
CA VAL A 110 -11.18 -1.66 -46.12
C VAL A 110 -12.32 -1.00 -45.35
N ILE A 111 -12.08 0.22 -44.85
CA ILE A 111 -13.10 1.04 -44.20
C ILE A 111 -13.45 2.18 -45.15
N LYS A 112 -14.70 2.20 -45.60
CA LYS A 112 -15.26 3.32 -46.37
C LYS A 112 -15.66 4.45 -45.43
N GLY A 113 -15.02 5.60 -45.59
CA GLY A 113 -15.35 6.79 -44.81
C GLY A 113 -16.60 7.48 -45.31
N ARG A 114 -17.45 7.98 -44.41
CA ARG A 114 -18.53 8.91 -44.79
C ARG A 114 -17.93 10.31 -44.88
N GLY A 115 -17.36 10.66 -46.03
CA GLY A 115 -16.67 11.94 -46.26
C GLY A 115 -15.18 11.97 -45.97
N THR A 116 -14.56 10.82 -45.65
CA THR A 116 -13.09 10.67 -45.56
C THR A 116 -12.60 9.63 -46.58
N PRO A 117 -11.33 9.71 -47.03
CA PRO A 117 -10.76 8.72 -47.95
C PRO A 117 -10.90 7.29 -47.42
N GLU A 118 -11.11 6.33 -48.32
CA GLU A 118 -11.06 4.91 -47.95
C GLU A 118 -9.68 4.58 -47.35
N ARG A 119 -9.68 3.84 -46.24
CA ARG A 119 -8.44 3.38 -45.60
C ARG A 119 -8.45 1.86 -45.46
N THR A 120 -7.32 1.25 -45.80
CA THR A 120 -7.09 -0.19 -45.60
C THR A 120 -6.35 -0.39 -44.29
N LEU A 121 -6.96 -1.08 -43.35
CA LEU A 121 -6.29 -1.57 -42.14
C LEU A 121 -5.60 -2.90 -42.48
N GLY A 122 -4.33 -3.03 -42.08
CA GLY A 122 -3.59 -4.28 -42.21
C GLY A 122 -4.22 -5.42 -41.41
N SER A 123 -3.86 -6.66 -41.74
CA SER A 123 -4.26 -7.82 -40.96
C SER A 123 -3.68 -7.77 -39.55
N TRP A 124 -4.46 -8.22 -38.58
CA TRP A 124 -3.94 -8.44 -37.23
C TRP A 124 -2.98 -9.62 -37.24
N LYS A 125 -1.87 -9.46 -36.51
CA LYS A 125 -0.95 -10.53 -36.18
C LYS A 125 -1.06 -10.77 -34.68
N PRO A 126 -1.35 -11.99 -34.21
CA PRO A 126 -1.35 -12.31 -32.79
C PRO A 126 -0.05 -11.82 -32.12
N GLN A 127 -0.19 -11.25 -30.94
CA GLN A 127 0.90 -10.59 -30.22
C GLN A 127 1.17 -11.20 -28.83
N ASP A 128 0.63 -12.39 -28.57
CA ASP A 128 0.67 -13.08 -27.28
C ASP A 128 0.16 -12.17 -26.15
N LEU A 129 -0.98 -11.50 -26.39
CA LEU A 129 -1.51 -10.52 -25.44
C LEU A 129 -1.87 -11.14 -24.08
N GLY A 130 -2.24 -12.43 -24.04
CA GLY A 130 -2.45 -13.17 -22.79
C GLY A 130 -1.18 -13.27 -21.94
N ASP A 131 -0.06 -13.64 -22.55
CA ASP A 131 1.24 -13.74 -21.84
C ASP A 131 1.75 -12.36 -21.41
N LYS A 132 1.50 -11.33 -22.23
CA LYS A 132 1.80 -9.93 -21.88
C LYS A 132 0.96 -9.45 -20.69
N TRP A 133 -0.30 -9.85 -20.61
CA TRP A 133 -1.16 -9.56 -19.45
C TRP A 133 -0.62 -10.21 -18.18
N ASP A 134 -0.21 -11.47 -18.25
CA ASP A 134 0.34 -12.18 -17.09
C ASP A 134 1.64 -11.53 -16.58
N LYS A 135 2.56 -11.21 -17.49
CA LYS A 135 3.79 -10.47 -17.16
C LYS A 135 3.50 -9.06 -16.61
N TYR A 136 2.47 -8.40 -17.14
CA TYR A 136 2.04 -7.10 -16.64
C TYR A 136 1.51 -7.20 -15.21
N MET A 137 0.64 -8.16 -14.93
CA MET A 137 0.07 -8.36 -13.59
C MET A 137 1.12 -8.72 -12.56
N ASP A 138 2.10 -9.55 -12.94
CA ASP A 138 3.27 -9.82 -12.10
C ASP A 138 4.01 -8.55 -11.69
N LYS A 139 4.31 -7.68 -12.65
CA LYS A 139 4.96 -6.38 -12.38
C LYS A 139 4.10 -5.48 -11.51
N VAL A 140 2.79 -5.45 -11.74
CA VAL A 140 1.83 -4.69 -10.92
C VAL A 140 1.88 -5.16 -9.47
N PHE A 141 1.89 -6.48 -9.24
CA PHE A 141 2.00 -7.03 -7.91
C PHE A 141 3.35 -6.70 -7.26
N ASP A 142 4.46 -6.92 -7.97
CA ASP A 142 5.80 -6.71 -7.44
C ASP A 142 6.00 -5.23 -7.04
N LYS A 143 5.52 -4.29 -7.87
CA LYS A 143 5.54 -2.85 -7.56
C LYS A 143 4.63 -2.48 -6.39
N ALA A 144 3.45 -3.06 -6.30
CA ALA A 144 2.57 -2.84 -5.15
C ALA A 144 3.22 -3.33 -3.85
N LYS A 145 3.87 -4.50 -3.88
CA LYS A 145 4.62 -5.03 -2.73
C LYS A 145 5.79 -4.12 -2.35
N GLU A 146 6.61 -3.71 -3.31
CA GLU A 146 7.71 -2.77 -3.11
C GLU A 146 7.22 -1.48 -2.42
N ARG A 147 6.17 -0.84 -2.95
CA ARG A 147 5.57 0.37 -2.38
C ARG A 147 5.07 0.19 -0.95
N ALA A 148 4.46 -0.96 -0.65
CA ALA A 148 3.97 -1.27 0.70
C ALA A 148 5.13 -1.45 1.68
N THR A 149 6.14 -2.22 1.29
CA THR A 149 7.34 -2.49 2.09
C THR A 149 8.11 -1.21 2.36
N ASP A 150 8.43 -0.43 1.32
CA ASP A 150 9.11 0.87 1.43
C ASP A 150 8.42 1.80 2.44
N LEU A 151 7.09 1.88 2.36
CA LEU A 151 6.31 2.73 3.25
C LEU A 151 6.37 2.23 4.69
N VAL A 152 6.13 0.93 4.93
CA VAL A 152 5.98 0.41 6.29
C VAL A 152 7.33 0.24 6.97
N GLU A 153 8.27 -0.43 6.30
CA GLU A 153 9.58 -0.75 6.87
C GLU A 153 10.39 0.51 7.14
N GLY A 154 10.56 1.37 6.13
CA GLY A 154 11.33 2.61 6.29
C GLY A 154 10.79 3.53 7.40
N ASN A 155 9.47 3.69 7.49
CA ASN A 155 8.88 4.53 8.54
C ASN A 155 8.88 3.86 9.93
N LEU A 156 8.80 2.53 10.01
CA LEU A 156 8.97 1.83 11.29
C LEU A 156 10.40 1.94 11.80
N GLU A 157 11.39 1.84 10.91
CA GLU A 157 12.80 2.07 11.25
C GLU A 157 13.03 3.50 11.74
N ASP A 158 12.53 4.50 11.03
CA ASP A 158 12.64 5.90 11.43
C ASP A 158 11.94 6.17 12.77
N LEU A 159 10.74 5.61 12.97
CA LEU A 159 10.02 5.71 14.25
C LEU A 159 10.83 5.10 15.40
N LYS A 160 11.35 3.88 15.22
CA LYS A 160 12.17 3.21 16.23
C LYS A 160 13.44 4.02 16.50
N LYS A 161 14.11 4.53 15.47
CA LYS A 161 15.33 5.31 15.61
C LYS A 161 15.11 6.62 16.38
N GLU A 162 14.04 7.35 16.08
CA GLU A 162 13.73 8.61 16.77
C GLU A 162 13.29 8.35 18.21
N TRP A 163 12.29 7.47 18.38
CA TRP A 163 11.62 7.28 19.66
C TRP A 163 12.35 6.34 20.61
N ASP A 164 13.22 5.45 20.14
CA ASP A 164 14.04 4.61 21.01
C ASP A 164 15.41 5.23 21.32
N SER A 165 15.71 6.42 20.76
CA SER A 165 17.01 7.06 20.94
C SER A 165 17.28 7.47 22.39
N GLN A 166 18.55 7.37 22.80
CA GLN A 166 19.01 7.90 24.09
C GLN A 166 18.71 9.39 24.24
N LYS A 167 18.75 10.14 23.14
CA LYS A 167 18.38 11.56 23.10
C LYS A 167 16.94 11.76 23.57
N LYS A 168 15.99 11.00 23.02
CA LYS A 168 14.57 11.09 23.41
C LYS A 168 14.36 10.64 24.85
N ARG A 169 15.08 9.62 25.30
CA ARG A 169 15.06 9.15 26.69
C ARG A 169 15.61 10.18 27.69
N GLY A 170 16.53 11.03 27.26
CA GLY A 170 17.09 12.11 28.07
C GLY A 170 16.13 13.27 28.34
N GLU A 171 15.15 13.50 27.46
CA GLU A 171 14.23 14.65 27.54
C GLU A 171 13.34 14.65 28.80
N TYR A 172 13.10 13.49 29.40
CA TYR A 172 12.22 13.32 30.56
C TYR A 172 12.94 12.74 31.78
N LYS A 173 14.28 12.72 31.79
CA LYS A 173 15.04 12.32 32.98
C LYS A 173 14.93 13.39 34.06
N ALA A 174 14.50 12.99 35.26
CA ALA A 174 14.40 13.88 36.41
C ALA A 174 15.79 14.39 36.83
N ASP A 175 15.90 15.68 37.12
CA ASP A 175 17.07 16.34 37.69
C ASP A 175 16.86 16.53 39.20
N ALA A 176 17.94 16.48 39.98
CA ALA A 176 17.89 16.72 41.42
C ALA A 176 17.37 18.14 41.76
N ASN A 177 17.58 19.09 40.86
CA ASN A 177 17.19 20.50 41.00
C ASN A 177 15.77 20.80 40.47
N ASP A 178 15.03 19.80 39.98
CA ASP A 178 13.67 20.03 39.50
C ASP A 178 12.70 20.32 40.67
N ASP A 179 11.89 21.37 40.50
CA ASP A 179 10.72 21.60 41.35
C ASP A 179 9.65 20.50 41.13
N GLN A 180 8.68 20.42 42.05
CA GLN A 180 7.66 19.37 42.01
C GLN A 180 6.83 19.38 40.72
N LYS A 181 6.53 20.58 40.18
CA LYS A 181 5.76 20.72 38.94
C LYS A 181 6.53 20.14 37.75
N LYS A 182 7.83 20.44 37.63
CA LYS A 182 8.72 19.88 36.60
C LYS A 182 8.86 18.36 36.74
N LYS A 183 8.94 17.84 37.95
CA LYS A 183 8.96 16.39 38.20
C LYS A 183 7.69 15.71 37.70
N ASP A 184 6.53 16.30 37.97
CA ASP A 184 5.24 15.78 37.51
C ASP A 184 5.10 15.84 35.98
N GLU A 185 5.54 16.93 35.35
CA GLU A 185 5.59 17.07 33.89
C GLU A 185 6.50 16.03 33.23
N LYS A 186 7.71 15.81 33.77
CA LYS A 186 8.65 14.79 33.27
C LYS A 186 8.06 13.37 33.41
N LYS A 187 7.38 13.08 34.52
CA LYS A 187 6.70 11.79 34.72
C LYS A 187 5.57 11.58 33.69
N ALA A 188 4.82 12.63 33.35
CA ALA A 188 3.80 12.56 32.31
C ALA A 188 4.41 12.30 30.92
N LEU A 189 5.53 12.97 30.60
CA LEU A 189 6.27 12.75 29.35
C LEU A 189 6.85 11.33 29.25
N GLU A 190 7.40 10.79 30.35
CA GLU A 190 7.88 9.41 30.39
C GLU A 190 6.75 8.42 30.07
N LYS A 191 5.54 8.64 30.62
CA LYS A 191 4.37 7.81 30.31
C LYS A 191 3.99 7.89 28.83
N ILE A 192 3.91 9.10 28.28
CA ILE A 192 3.61 9.31 26.85
C ILE A 192 4.64 8.59 25.97
N HIS A 193 5.92 8.67 26.33
CA HIS A 193 6.99 8.00 25.60
C HIS A 193 6.83 6.47 25.60
N LYS A 194 6.55 5.88 26.78
CA LYS A 194 6.27 4.43 26.89
C LYS A 194 5.07 4.02 26.04
N ASP A 195 4.00 4.82 26.05
CA ASP A 195 2.82 4.57 25.22
C ASP A 195 3.15 4.61 23.72
N VAL A 196 4.00 5.55 23.28
CA VAL A 196 4.43 5.63 21.88
C VAL A 196 5.28 4.42 21.48
N LEU A 197 6.22 3.99 22.33
CA LEU A 197 7.00 2.78 22.08
C LEU A 197 6.13 1.52 22.00
N ASP A 198 5.12 1.39 22.87
CA ASP A 198 4.18 0.26 22.84
C ASP A 198 3.38 0.22 21.53
N ILE A 199 2.87 1.35 21.06
CA ILE A 199 2.14 1.37 19.78
C ILE A 199 3.02 1.10 18.57
N ILE A 200 4.30 1.54 18.59
CA ILE A 200 5.30 1.24 17.56
C ILE A 200 5.58 -0.26 17.56
N LYS A 201 5.79 -0.87 18.73
CA LYS A 201 6.01 -2.31 18.88
C LYS A 201 4.83 -3.11 18.32
N LYS A 202 3.60 -2.80 18.74
CA LYS A 202 2.37 -3.44 18.20
C LYS A 202 2.26 -3.30 16.68
N CYS A 203 2.67 -2.16 16.14
CA CYS A 203 2.69 -1.96 14.68
C CYS A 203 3.75 -2.83 14.00
N SER A 204 4.94 -2.94 14.58
CA SER A 204 6.01 -3.83 14.11
C SER A 204 5.58 -5.29 14.13
N ASP A 205 5.00 -5.75 15.24
CA ASP A 205 4.52 -7.13 15.40
C ASP A 205 3.40 -7.46 14.39
N ALA A 206 2.58 -6.47 14.03
CA ALA A 206 1.55 -6.63 13.01
C ALA A 206 2.15 -6.67 11.59
N TRP A 207 3.19 -5.85 11.33
CA TRP A 207 3.93 -5.87 10.07
C TRP A 207 4.61 -7.22 9.83
N ASP A 208 5.25 -7.78 10.85
CA ASP A 208 5.94 -9.08 10.78
C ASP A 208 5.03 -10.23 10.32
N LYS A 209 3.72 -10.13 10.57
CA LYS A 209 2.73 -11.13 10.15
C LYS A 209 2.33 -11.03 8.68
N VAL A 210 2.60 -9.90 8.02
CA VAL A 210 2.11 -9.63 6.65
C VAL A 210 3.17 -9.21 5.65
N LYS A 211 4.41 -8.94 6.11
CA LYS A 211 5.52 -8.50 5.27
C LYS A 211 5.85 -9.47 4.14
N ASP A 212 5.61 -10.76 4.36
CA ASP A 212 5.78 -11.81 3.35
C ASP A 212 4.57 -11.91 2.42
N TRP A 213 4.06 -10.78 1.93
CA TRP A 213 2.94 -10.75 0.98
C TRP A 213 3.34 -11.48 -0.30
N LYS A 214 2.69 -12.63 -0.54
CA LYS A 214 2.97 -13.50 -1.70
C LYS A 214 2.06 -13.14 -2.86
N ASN A 215 2.61 -13.20 -4.06
CA ASN A 215 1.84 -13.06 -5.29
C ASN A 215 0.78 -14.19 -5.34
N PRO A 216 -0.51 -13.84 -5.42
CA PRO A 216 -1.57 -14.80 -5.18
C PRO A 216 -1.79 -15.78 -6.32
N TRP A 217 -1.31 -15.48 -7.54
CA TRP A 217 -1.40 -16.37 -8.69
C TRP A 217 -0.10 -17.13 -9.00
N LYS A 218 0.99 -16.93 -8.23
CA LYS A 218 2.28 -17.63 -8.44
C LYS A 218 2.45 -18.93 -7.65
N ASN A 219 1.65 -19.20 -6.62
CA ASN A 219 2.02 -20.21 -5.60
C ASN A 219 0.97 -21.25 -5.21
N ASP A 220 -0.22 -21.27 -5.81
CA ASP A 220 -1.31 -22.04 -5.19
C ASP A 220 -1.78 -23.29 -5.95
N GLY A 221 -1.20 -23.65 -7.11
CA GLY A 221 -1.74 -24.79 -7.87
C GLY A 221 -3.25 -24.64 -8.18
N LEU A 222 -3.78 -23.41 -8.09
CA LEU A 222 -5.09 -23.01 -8.55
C LEU A 222 -5.03 -22.90 -10.08
N THR A 223 -4.70 -24.01 -10.71
CA THR A 223 -5.08 -24.28 -12.08
C THR A 223 -6.60 -24.28 -12.12
N ASP A 224 -7.11 -23.54 -13.10
CA ASP A 224 -8.50 -23.38 -13.50
C ASP A 224 -9.39 -24.60 -13.13
N PRO A 225 -10.51 -24.42 -12.39
CA PRO A 225 -11.52 -25.47 -12.28
C PRO A 225 -12.33 -25.67 -13.58
N ALA A 226 -11.97 -25.02 -14.69
CA ALA A 226 -12.50 -25.31 -16.01
C ALA A 226 -11.62 -26.33 -16.76
N GLN A 227 -11.64 -27.58 -16.27
CA GLN A 227 -11.63 -28.78 -17.11
C GLN A 227 -13.06 -29.33 -17.17
#